data_AF-A0A8T6NCG1-F1
#
_entry.id   AF-A0A8T6NCG1-F1
#
_cell.length_a   1.000
_cell.length_b   1.000
_cell.length_c   1.000
_cell.angle_alpha   90.00
_cell.angle_beta   90.00
_cell.angle_gamma   90.00
#
_symmetry.space_group_name_H-M   'P 1'
#
loop_
_entity.id
_entity.type
_entity.pdbx_description
1 polymer ?
#
loop_
_entity_poly.entity_id
_entity_poly.type
_entity_poly.pdbx_seq_one_letter_code
_entity_poly.pdbx_strand_id
1 'polypeptide(L)' 'MDFMLEEELIDLLTFCLQNPDSLDIPTKKERITEVGKELFADGGVDALENMFCYVLQRSSISGIL' A
#
# COMPACT_ATOMS: atom_id res chain seq x y z
N MET A 1 14.88 -5.88 6.01
CA MET A 1 13.45 -6.04 5.79
C MET A 1 12.76 -5.59 7.06
N ASP A 2 12.21 -4.39 7.04
CA ASP A 2 11.55 -3.81 8.21
C ASP A 2 10.07 -4.19 8.21
N PHE A 3 9.75 -5.23 8.99
CA PHE A 3 8.39 -5.76 9.13
C PHE A 3 7.39 -4.68 9.56
N MET A 4 7.83 -3.65 10.30
CA MET A 4 6.97 -2.56 10.74
C MET A 4 6.56 -1.65 9.58
N LEU A 5 7.48 -1.39 8.65
CA LEU A 5 7.20 -0.59 7.44
C LEU A 5 6.27 -1.34 6.48
N GLU A 6 6.39 -2.65 6.40
CA GLU A 6 5.49 -3.49 5.61
C GLU A 6 4.06 -3.46 6.16
N GLU A 7 3.87 -3.67 7.46
CA GLU A 7 2.53 -3.57 8.06
C GLU A 7 1.94 -2.16 7.92
N GLU A 8 2.75 -1.11 8.11
CA GLU A 8 2.32 0.27 7.89
C GLU A 8 1.84 0.48 6.44
N LEU A 9 2.57 -0.04 5.46
CA LEU A 9 2.20 0.08 4.05
C LEU A 9 0.88 -0.64 3.75
N ILE A 10 0.67 -1.84 4.29
CA ILE A 10 -0.59 -2.59 4.14
C ILE A 10 -1.76 -1.82 4.77
N ASP A 11 -1.58 -1.26 5.95
CA ASP A 11 -2.62 -0.50 6.65
C ASP A 11 -3.02 0.76 5.88
N LEU A 12 -2.04 1.50 5.35
CA LEU A 12 -2.29 2.70 4.55
C LEU A 12 -3.03 2.37 3.25
N LEU A 13 -2.61 1.31 2.56
CA LEU A 13 -3.26 0.84 1.33
C LEU A 13 -4.68 0.34 1.61
N THR A 14 -4.86 -0.41 2.69
CA THR A 14 -6.17 -0.91 3.13
C THR A 14 -7.11 0.22 3.47
N PHE A 15 -6.64 1.25 4.18
CA PHE A 15 -7.45 2.44 4.47
C PHE A 15 -7.92 3.11 3.18
N CYS A 16 -7.03 3.33 2.21
CA CYS A 16 -7.37 3.99 0.96
C CYS A 16 -8.38 3.18 0.13
N LEU A 17 -8.30 1.84 0.17
CA LEU A 17 -9.24 0.94 -0.49
C LEU A 17 -10.60 0.90 0.20
N GLN A 18 -10.64 0.94 1.53
CA GLN A 18 -11.88 0.88 2.31
C GLN A 18 -12.63 2.21 2.36
N ASN A 19 -11.92 3.33 2.24
CA ASN A 19 -12.47 4.67 2.39
C ASN A 19 -12.16 5.56 1.17
N PRO A 20 -12.65 5.21 -0.03
CA PRO A 20 -12.28 5.88 -1.28
C PRO A 20 -12.64 7.37 -1.34
N ASP A 21 -13.60 7.82 -0.52
CA ASP A 21 -14.05 9.22 -0.45
C ASP A 21 -13.44 9.99 0.74
N SER A 22 -12.49 9.38 1.47
CA SER A 22 -11.86 10.04 2.61
C SER A 22 -10.99 11.22 2.16
N LEU A 23 -11.14 12.35 2.86
CA LEU A 23 -10.29 13.54 2.69
C LEU A 23 -8.83 13.29 3.09
N ASP A 24 -8.56 12.19 3.81
CA ASP A 24 -7.21 11.81 4.27
C ASP A 24 -6.41 11.02 3.22
N ILE A 25 -7.03 10.64 2.09
CA ILE A 25 -6.35 9.89 1.02
C ILE A 25 -5.09 10.59 0.51
N PRO A 26 -5.08 11.91 0.22
CA PRO A 26 -3.89 12.58 -0.27
C PRO A 26 -2.70 12.45 0.70
N THR A 27 -2.94 12.68 1.99
CA THR A 27 -1.93 12.55 3.06
C THR A 27 -1.44 11.11 3.18
N LYS A 28 -2.34 10.13 3.07
CA LYS A 28 -1.96 8.71 3.14
C LYS A 28 -1.18 8.24 1.91
N LYS A 29 -1.49 8.77 0.71
CA LYS A 29 -0.70 8.53 -0.51
C LYS A 29 0.73 9.06 -0.41
N GLU A 30 0.89 10.22 0.24
CA GLU A 30 2.22 10.77 0.53
C GLU A 30 3.01 9.79 1.42
N ARG A 31 2.42 9.33 2.53
CA ARG A 31 3.06 8.36 3.43
C ARG A 31 3.37 7.02 2.76
N ILE A 32 2.44 6.48 1.95
CA ILE A 32 2.67 5.27 1.14
C ILE A 32 3.92 5.42 0.26
N THR A 33 4.13 6.61 -0.30
CA THR A 33 5.28 6.89 -1.17
C THR A 33 6.59 6.96 -0.37
N GLU A 34 6.57 7.51 0.84
CA GLU A 34 7.73 7.55 1.72
C GLU A 34 8.12 6.15 2.21
N VAL A 35 7.17 5.41 2.78
CA VAL A 35 7.36 4.04 3.25
C VAL A 35 7.84 3.13 2.11
N GLY A 36 7.26 3.29 0.91
CA GLY A 36 7.70 2.54 -0.26
C GLY A 36 9.15 2.84 -0.69
N LYS A 37 9.61 4.09 -0.54
CA LYS A 37 11.02 4.46 -0.80
C LYS A 37 11.97 3.88 0.25
N GLU A 38 11.58 3.89 1.51
CA GLU A 38 12.35 3.31 2.62
C GLU A 38 12.51 1.81 2.42
N LEU A 39 11.42 1.09 2.14
CA LEU A 39 11.45 -0.34 1.81
C LEU A 39 12.31 -0.64 0.56
N PHE A 40 12.22 0.19 -0.47
CA PHE A 40 13.03 0.03 -1.68
C PHE A 40 14.53 0.23 -1.39
N ALA A 41 14.88 1.24 -0.59
CA ALA A 41 16.26 1.52 -0.21
C ALA A 41 16.89 0.39 0.62
N ASP A 42 16.09 -0.29 1.44
CA ASP A 42 16.50 -1.44 2.26
C ASP A 42 16.53 -2.78 1.49
N GLY A 43 16.30 -2.75 0.17
CA GLY A 43 16.31 -3.95 -0.69
C GLY A 43 15.03 -4.78 -0.60
N GLY A 44 13.94 -4.24 -0.05
CA GLY A 44 12.62 -4.87 0.07
C GLY A 44 11.80 -4.86 -1.23
N VAL A 45 12.44 -5.03 -2.39
CA VAL A 45 11.77 -5.01 -3.69
C VAL A 45 10.73 -6.13 -3.79
N ASP A 46 11.06 -7.33 -3.33
CA ASP A 46 10.14 -8.48 -3.28
C ASP A 46 8.90 -8.18 -2.40
N ALA A 47 9.08 -7.40 -1.33
CA ALA A 47 8.00 -6.97 -0.44
C ALA A 47 7.04 -6.02 -1.18
N LEU A 48 7.60 -5.05 -1.91
CA LEU A 48 6.84 -4.09 -2.69
C LEU A 48 6.07 -4.76 -3.84
N GLU A 49 6.65 -5.76 -4.50
CA GLU A 49 5.94 -6.56 -5.52
C GLU A 49 4.77 -7.34 -4.94
N ASN A 50 4.96 -7.98 -3.78
CA ASN A 50 3.88 -8.66 -3.07
C ASN A 50 2.76 -7.71 -2.64
N MET A 51 3.12 -6.51 -2.14
CA MET A 51 2.17 -5.45 -1.77
C MET A 51 1.37 -4.97 -2.99
N PHE A 52 2.05 -4.75 -4.12
CA PHE A 52 1.41 -4.34 -5.36
C PHE A 52 0.44 -5.41 -5.88
N CYS A 53 0.83 -6.68 -5.84
CA CYS A 53 -0.06 -7.80 -6.17
C CYS A 53 -1.28 -7.85 -5.25
N TYR A 54 -1.11 -7.64 -3.95
CA TYR A 54 -2.21 -7.59 -2.97
C TYR A 54 -3.22 -6.48 -3.28
N VAL A 55 -2.74 -5.27 -3.58
CA VAL A 55 -3.59 -4.14 -3.96
C VAL A 55 -4.32 -4.41 -5.27
N LEU A 56 -3.61 -4.90 -6.30
CA LEU A 56 -4.22 -5.21 -7.59
C LEU A 56 -5.32 -6.26 -7.46
N GLN A 57 -5.11 -7.31 -6.67
CA GLN A 57 -6.13 -8.31 -6.40
C GLN A 57 -7.37 -7.68 -5.74
N ARG A 58 -7.19 -6.74 -4.81
CA ARG A 58 -8.28 -6.05 -4.12
C ARG A 58 -9.03 -5.07 -5.03
N SER A 59 -8.32 -4.33 -5.90
CA SER A 59 -8.93 -3.43 -6.88
C SER A 59 -9.66 -4.18 -8.01
N SER A 60 -9.15 -5.36 -8.41
CA SER A 60 -9.78 -6.17 -9.46
C SER A 60 -11.04 -6.91 -8.98
N ILE A 61 -11.22 -7.11 -7.66
CA ILE A 61 -12.44 -7.70 -7.09
C ILE A 61 -13.63 -6.72 -7.14
N SER A 62 -13.42 -5.44 -7.43
CA SER A 62 -14.52 -4.49 -7.70
C SER A 62 -15.09 -4.59 -9.13
N GLY A 63 -14.61 -5.54 -9.95
CA GLY A 63 -15.00 -5.72 -11.35
C GLY A 63 -15.53 -7.10 -11.74
N ILE A 64 -15.84 -7.99 -10.79
CA ILE A 64 -16.62 -9.21 -11.09
C ILE A 64 -18.08 -8.93 -10.76
N LEU A 65 -18.74 -8.35 -11.76
CA LEU A 65 -20.17 -8.49 -12.04
C LEU A 65 -20.41 -9.88 -12.63
#